data_AF-A0A922WKE0-F1
#
_entry.id   AF-A0A922WKE0-F1
#
_cell.length_a   1.000
_cell.length_b   1.000
_cell.length_c   1.000
_cell.angle_alpha   90.00
_cell.angle_beta   90.00
_cell.angle_gamma   90.00
#
_symmetry.space_group_name_H-M   'P 1'
#
loop_
_entity.id
_entity.type
_entity.pdbx_description
1 polymer ?
#
loop_
_entity_poly.entity_id
_entity_poly.type
_entity_poly.pdbx_seq_one_letter_code
_entity_poly.pdbx_strand_id
1 'polypeptide(L)'
;MSEKKIVYDPSLGMSFMLRLIERGETLACPTCGAALTMALSDEIVQKLKVPYGMFCPNDRNHVSVHIDMALPPGYWDKFKK
;
A
#
# COMPACT_ATOMS: atom_id res chain seq x y z
N MET A 1 8.43 -5.69 -19.49
CA MET A 1 8.71 -4.51 -18.64
C MET A 1 9.04 -5.04 -17.26
N SER A 2 10.22 -4.75 -16.72
CA SER A 2 10.62 -5.25 -15.40
C SER A 2 9.92 -4.40 -14.34
N GLU A 3 8.99 -4.98 -13.58
CA GLU A 3 8.39 -4.33 -12.42
C GLU A 3 9.51 -3.95 -11.44
N LYS A 4 9.69 -2.65 -11.21
CA LYS A 4 10.65 -2.19 -10.21
C LYS A 4 10.07 -2.48 -8.82
N LYS A 5 10.77 -3.34 -8.09
CA LYS A 5 10.47 -3.64 -6.69
C LYS A 5 11.27 -2.68 -5.82
N ILE A 6 10.57 -1.85 -5.05
CA ILE A 6 11.18 -0.95 -4.06
C ILE A 6 10.96 -1.56 -2.68
N VAL A 7 12.01 -1.66 -1.87
CA VAL A 7 11.86 -2.09 -0.48
C VAL A 7 11.14 -1.00 0.31
N TYR A 8 10.07 -1.37 1.00
CA TYR A 8 9.30 -0.46 1.84
C TYR A 8 10.18 0.11 2.95
N ASP A 9 10.15 1.43 3.09
CA ASP A 9 10.85 2.18 4.11
C ASP A 9 9.87 3.17 4.78
N PRO A 10 9.54 2.96 6.07
CA PRO A 10 8.60 3.83 6.78
C PRO A 10 9.12 5.28 6.95
N SER A 11 10.43 5.51 6.80
CA SER A 11 11.03 6.86 6.93
C SER A 11 10.73 7.76 5.72
N LEU A 12 10.39 7.18 4.56
CA LEU A 12 10.10 7.94 3.33
C LEU A 12 8.74 8.66 3.38
N GLY A 13 7.89 8.31 4.36
CA GLY A 13 6.56 8.89 4.52
C GLY A 13 5.52 8.37 3.52
N MET A 14 4.25 8.41 3.92
CA MET A 14 3.14 7.82 3.16
C MET A 14 2.98 8.40 1.74
N SER A 15 3.15 9.71 1.61
CA SER A 15 2.98 10.41 0.33
C SER A 15 4.00 10.00 -0.72
N PHE A 16 5.24 9.70 -0.30
CA PHE A 16 6.27 9.18 -1.20
C PHE A 16 5.93 7.76 -1.65
N MET A 17 5.54 6.91 -0.72
CA MET A 17 5.16 5.52 -1.00
C MET A 17 3.98 5.45 -1.98
N LEU A 18 2.95 6.26 -1.77
CA LEU A 18 1.80 6.35 -2.70
C LEU A 18 2.22 6.79 -4.10
N ARG A 19 3.17 7.73 -4.24
CA ARG A 19 3.69 8.14 -5.56
C ARG A 19 4.45 7.02 -6.29
N LEU A 20 5.17 6.17 -5.56
CA LEU A 20 5.84 5.01 -6.16
C LEU A 20 4.81 4.02 -6.71
N ILE A 21 3.76 3.78 -5.95
CA ILE A 21 2.63 2.94 -6.35
C ILE A 21 1.91 3.51 -7.57
N GLU A 22 1.65 4.82 -7.60
CA GLU A 22 1.04 5.51 -8.75
C GLU A 22 1.87 5.37 -10.03
N ARG A 23 3.19 5.17 -9.90
CA ARG A 23 4.11 4.91 -11.02
C ARG A 23 4.13 3.44 -11.47
N GLY A 24 3.36 2.58 -10.82
CA GLY A 24 3.35 1.13 -11.06
C GLY A 24 4.51 0.40 -10.40
N GLU A 25 5.17 0.99 -9.42
CA GLU A 25 6.22 0.31 -8.65
C GLU A 25 5.60 -0.52 -7.53
N THR A 26 6.16 -1.71 -7.30
CA THR A 26 5.67 -2.62 -6.26
C THR A 26 6.52 -2.47 -5.01
N LEU A 27 5.90 -2.19 -3.87
CA LEU A 27 6.61 -2.17 -2.60
C LEU A 27 6.83 -3.59 -2.09
N ALA A 28 8.03 -3.89 -1.63
CA ALA A 28 8.40 -5.17 -1.06
C ALA A 28 8.60 -5.04 0.46
N CYS A 29 8.14 -6.03 1.21
CA CYS A 29 8.36 -6.14 2.64
C CYS A 29 9.88 -6.19 2.93
N PRO A 30 10.40 -5.34 3.83
CA PRO A 30 11.82 -5.33 4.16
C PRO A 30 12.28 -6.61 4.86
N THR A 31 11.37 -7.29 5.58
CA THR A 31 11.70 -8.48 6.35
C THR A 31 11.70 -9.76 5.51
N CYS A 32 10.68 -9.94 4.65
CA CYS A 32 10.51 -11.19 3.91
C CYS A 32 10.56 -11.04 2.38
N GLY A 33 10.75 -9.83 1.86
CA GLY A 33 10.84 -9.56 0.41
C GLY A 33 9.55 -9.74 -0.40
N ALA A 34 8.44 -10.08 0.27
CA ALA A 34 7.14 -10.28 -0.39
C ALA A 34 6.55 -8.94 -0.85
N ALA A 35 5.84 -8.93 -1.97
CA ALA A 35 5.12 -7.75 -2.43
C ALA A 35 4.05 -7.36 -1.39
N LEU A 36 4.05 -6.10 -0.96
CA LEU A 36 3.06 -5.59 -0.02
C LEU A 36 1.70 -5.49 -0.71
N THR A 37 0.68 -5.90 0.02
CA THR A 37 -0.71 -5.79 -0.42
C THR A 37 -1.26 -4.44 0.00
N MET A 38 -1.99 -3.81 -0.91
CA MET A 38 -2.59 -2.50 -0.68
C MET A 38 -4.10 -2.61 -0.70
N ALA A 39 -4.73 -2.21 0.40
CA ALA A 39 -6.18 -2.09 0.52
C ALA A 39 -6.52 -0.59 0.50
N LEU A 40 -6.64 -0.04 -0.71
CA LEU A 40 -6.87 1.38 -0.95
C LEU A 40 -8.31 1.69 -1.42
N SER A 41 -9.10 0.66 -1.74
CA SER A 41 -10.49 0.78 -2.15
C SER A 41 -11.43 0.06 -1.21
N ASP A 42 -12.67 0.54 -1.10
CA ASP A 42 -13.74 -0.10 -0.32
C ASP A 42 -13.90 -1.57 -0.72
N GLU A 43 -13.84 -1.89 -2.02
CA GLU A 43 -13.98 -3.25 -2.51
C GLU A 43 -12.89 -4.16 -1.94
N ILE A 44 -11.62 -3.74 -1.97
CA ILE A 44 -10.51 -4.57 -1.47
C ILE A 44 -10.57 -4.68 0.05
N VAL A 45 -10.85 -3.57 0.75
CA VAL A 45 -11.02 -3.52 2.20
C VAL A 45 -12.12 -4.48 2.66
N GLN A 46 -13.28 -4.46 2.00
CA GLN A 46 -14.41 -5.34 2.31
C GLN A 46 -14.11 -6.79 1.94
N LYS A 47 -13.52 -7.03 0.77
CA LYS A 47 -13.18 -8.37 0.27
C LYS A 47 -12.14 -9.07 1.15
N LEU A 48 -11.12 -8.33 1.59
CA LEU A 48 -10.04 -8.86 2.42
C LEU A 48 -10.31 -8.72 3.93
N LYS A 49 -11.38 -8.03 4.32
CA LYS A 49 -11.72 -7.70 5.72
C LYS A 49 -10.53 -7.07 6.47
N VAL A 50 -9.88 -6.11 5.83
CA VAL A 50 -8.69 -5.41 6.34
C VAL A 50 -8.94 -3.91 6.37
N PRO A 51 -8.34 -3.16 7.31
CA PRO A 51 -8.41 -1.71 7.29
C PRO A 51 -7.68 -1.12 6.07
N TYR A 52 -8.03 0.12 5.73
CA TYR A 52 -7.35 0.87 4.69
C TYR A 52 -5.85 0.99 4.95
N GLY A 53 -5.07 0.74 3.90
CA GLY A 53 -3.63 0.91 3.95
C GLY A 53 -2.86 -0.21 3.27
N MET A 54 -1.72 -0.56 3.87
CA MET A 54 -0.75 -1.46 3.27
C MET A 54 -0.24 -2.46 4.30
N PHE A 55 -0.15 -3.72 3.90
CA PHE A 55 0.31 -4.78 4.79
C PHE A 55 1.12 -5.84 4.05
N CYS A 56 1.97 -6.52 4.79
CA CYS A 56 2.68 -7.69 4.27
C CYS A 56 1.72 -8.90 4.21
N PRO A 57 1.65 -9.61 3.07
CA PRO A 57 0.75 -10.77 2.91
C PRO A 57 1.22 -12.01 3.68
N ASN A 58 2.53 -12.14 3.95
CA ASN A 58 3.08 -13.30 4.66
C ASN A 58 2.98 -13.14 6.18
N ASP A 59 3.27 -11.94 6.70
CA ASP A 59 3.17 -11.63 8.12
C ASP A 59 2.86 -10.14 8.31
N ARG A 60 1.68 -9.85 8.87
CA ARG A 60 1.22 -8.47 9.11
C ARG A 60 2.06 -7.75 10.18
N ASN A 61 2.82 -8.46 11.00
CA ASN A 61 3.74 -7.84 11.96
C ASN A 61 4.99 -7.26 11.28
N HIS A 62 5.36 -7.76 10.08
CA HIS A 62 6.50 -7.22 9.35
C HIS A 62 6.22 -5.80 8.85
N VAL A 63 5.03 -5.60 8.27
CA VAL A 63 4.55 -4.31 7.82
C VAL A 63 3.03 -4.30 7.95
N SER A 64 2.51 -3.38 8.76
CA SER A 64 1.10 -2.99 8.76
C SER A 64 1.04 -1.48 8.91
N VAL A 65 0.60 -0.84 7.84
CA VAL A 65 0.47 0.60 7.75
C VAL A 65 -0.99 0.89 7.59
N HIS A 66 -1.59 1.40 8.66
CA HIS A 66 -2.95 1.87 8.64
C HIS A 66 -2.97 3.28 8.07
N ILE A 67 -3.80 3.50 7.06
CA ILE A 67 -4.08 4.84 6.58
C ILE A 67 -5.39 5.25 7.25
N ASP A 68 -5.26 5.92 8.40
CA ASP A 68 -6.37 6.70 8.95
C ASP A 68 -6.67 7.81 7.94
N MET A 69 -7.82 7.71 7.28
CA MET A 69 -8.21 8.62 6.20
C MET A 69 -8.34 10.07 6.72
N ALA A 70 -7.24 10.82 6.62
CA ALA A 70 -7.24 12.26 6.39
C ALA A 70 -6.57 12.57 5.03
N LEU A 71 -6.74 11.68 4.04
CA LEU A 71 -6.45 12.07 2.66
C LEU A 71 -7.58 12.98 2.17
N PRO A 72 -7.26 14.05 1.45
CA PRO A 72 -8.26 15.03 1.03
C PRO A 72 -9.40 14.36 0.25
N PRO A 73 -10.66 14.79 0.48
CA PRO A 73 -11.80 14.27 -0.26
C PRO A 73 -11.54 14.35 -1.77
N GLY A 74 -11.70 13.24 -2.47
CA GLY A 74 -11.44 13.12 -3.92
C GLY A 74 -10.11 12.45 -4.30
N TYR A 75 -9.19 12.20 -3.36
CA TYR A 75 -7.94 11.47 -3.70
C TYR A 75 -8.21 10.03 -4.15
N TRP A 76 -9.20 9.38 -3.54
CA TRP A 76 -9.55 7.98 -3.82
C TRP A 76 -10.40 7.78 -5.07
N ASP A 77 -11.06 8.82 -5.58
CA ASP A 77 -11.88 8.70 -6.80
C ASP A 77 -11.02 8.41 -8.05
N LYS A 78 -9.69 8.62 -7.97
CA LYS A 78 -8.73 8.23 -9.01
C LYS A 78 -8.44 6.73 -9.05
N PHE A 79 -8.74 5.99 -7.99
CA PHE A 79 -8.48 4.55 -7.86
C PHE A 79 -9.75 3.69 -8.00
N LYS A 80 -10.94 4.30 -8.17
CA LYS A 80 -12.23 3.63 -8.42
C LYS A 80 -12.44 3.15 -9.87
N LYS A 81 -11.38 2.86 -10.61
CA LYS A 81 -11.48 2.52 -12.03
C LYS A 81 -11.87 1.06 -12.26
#